data_AF-B1IFB6-F1
#
_entry.id   AF-B1IFB6-F1
#
_cell.length_a   1.000
_cell.length_b   1.000
_cell.length_c   1.000
_cell.angle_alpha   90.00
_cell.angle_beta   90.00
_cell.angle_gamma   90.00
#
_symmetry.space_group_name_H-M   'P 1'
#
loop_
_entity.id
_entity.type
_entity.pdbx_description
1 polymer ?
#
loop_
_entity_poly.entity_id
_entity_poly.type
_entity_poly.pdbx_seq_one_letter_code
_entity_poly.pdbx_strand_id
1 'polypeptide(L)' 'MLINIGIEFIREPKEQDYGTVAVFKDLYGNLWDLVEFNENHPMFKRIK' A
#
# COMPACT_ATOMS: atom_id res chain seq x y z
N MET A 1 3.78 -14.97 -3.10
CA MET A 1 4.64 -13.77 -2.99
C MET A 1 4.31 -12.88 -4.17
N LEU A 2 3.85 -11.64 -3.96
CA LEU A 2 3.36 -10.70 -5.00
C LEU A 2 4.37 -10.48 -6.16
N ILE A 3 5.64 -10.77 -5.91
CA ILE A 3 6.76 -10.72 -6.86
C ILE A 3 6.55 -11.63 -8.09
N ASN A 4 5.71 -12.67 -8.00
CA ASN A 4 5.50 -13.61 -9.11
C ASN A 4 4.31 -13.27 -10.04
N ILE A 5 3.57 -12.18 -9.75
CA ILE A 5 2.35 -11.78 -10.50
C ILE A 5 2.64 -10.65 -11.51
N GLY A 6 3.91 -10.23 -11.66
CA GLY A 6 4.30 -9.13 -12.54
C GLY A 6 3.98 -7.74 -12.00
N ILE A 7 3.75 -7.63 -10.69
CA ILE A 7 3.59 -6.36 -9.99
C ILE A 7 4.97 -5.90 -9.52
N GLU A 8 5.35 -4.67 -9.88
CA GLU A 8 6.64 -4.07 -9.52
C GLU A 8 6.44 -3.12 -8.32
N PHE A 9 7.14 -3.33 -7.21
CA PHE A 9 7.15 -2.37 -6.10
C PHE A 9 8.07 -1.20 -6.43
N ILE A 10 7.47 -0.02 -6.62
CA ILE A 10 8.19 1.24 -6.91
C ILE A 10 8.70 1.87 -5.62
N ARG A 11 7.96 1.68 -4.52
CA ARG A 11 8.35 2.10 -3.18
C ARG A 11 8.04 0.97 -2.21
N GLU A 12 9.07 0.50 -1.52
CA GLU A 12 8.91 -0.45 -0.43
C GLU A 12 8.00 0.12 0.66
N PRO A 13 7.31 -0.75 1.43
CA PRO A 13 6.49 -0.33 2.55
C PRO A 13 7.26 0.61 3.48
N LYS A 14 6.70 1.79 3.75
CA LYS A 14 7.30 2.79 4.61
C LYS A 14 6.25 3.35 5.58
N GLU A 15 6.66 3.51 6.83
CA GLU A 15 5.84 4.12 7.88
C GLU A 15 5.62 5.60 7.62
N GLN A 16 4.37 6.02 7.81
CA GLN A 16 3.89 7.39 7.78
C GLN A 16 2.98 7.60 9.01
N ASP A 17 2.70 8.85 9.36
CA ASP A 17 1.92 9.18 10.57
C ASP A 17 0.55 8.49 10.64
N TYR A 18 -0.06 8.22 9.48
CA TYR A 18 -1.38 7.60 9.35
C TYR A 18 -1.36 6.08 9.15
N GLY A 19 -0.18 5.47 8.94
CA GLY A 19 -0.08 4.05 8.60
C GLY A 19 1.15 3.70 7.76
N THR A 20 1.19 2.44 7.32
CA THR A 20 2.22 1.95 6.40
C THR A 20 1.75 2.11 4.97
N VAL A 21 2.61 2.65 4.10
CA VAL A 21 2.31 2.86 2.68
C VAL A 21 3.35 2.20 1.80
N ALA A 22 2.90 1.43 0.81
CA ALA A 22 3.72 0.90 -0.27
C ALA A 22 3.18 1.38 -1.62
N VAL A 23 4.07 1.57 -2.60
CA VAL A 23 3.66 1.94 -3.97
C VAL A 23 4.06 0.82 -4.90
N PHE A 24 3.13 0.36 -5.70
CA PHE A 24 3.41 -0.61 -6.75
C PHE A 24 2.83 -0.18 -8.09
N LYS A 25 3.40 -0.73 -9.15
CA LYS A 25 2.99 -0.56 -10.52
C LYS A 25 2.29 -1.84 -10.99
N ASP A 26 1.08 -1.70 -11.51
CA ASP A 26 0.33 -2.82 -12.09
C ASP A 26 0.84 -3.18 -13.50
N LEU A 27 0.29 -4.24 -14.10
CA LEU A 27 0.68 -4.74 -15.42
C LEU A 27 0.43 -3.74 -16.57
N TYR A 28 -0.45 -2.77 -16.37
CA TYR A 28 -0.76 -1.72 -17.35
C TYR A 28 0.07 -0.46 -17.13
N GLY A 29 0.90 -0.44 -16.09
CA GLY A 29 1.76 0.65 -15.73
C GLY A 29 1.12 1.72 -14.84
N ASN A 30 -0.08 1.47 -14.30
CA ASN A 30 -0.68 2.38 -13.33
C ASN A 30 -0.01 2.24 -11.97
N LEU A 31 0.13 3.35 -11.25
CA LEU A 31 0.67 3.39 -9.90
C LEU A 31 -0.46 3.33 -8.87
N TRP A 32 -0.28 2.48 -7.87
CA TRP A 32 -1.23 2.29 -6.79
C TRP A 32 -0.55 2.40 -5.43
N ASP A 33 -1.18 3.15 -4.53
CA ASP A 33 -0.82 3.21 -3.11
C ASP A 33 -1.57 2.11 -2.36
N LEU A 34 -0.82 1.21 -1.72
CA LEU A 34 -1.34 0.29 -0.73
C LEU A 34 -1.15 0.91 0.65
N VAL A 35 -2.24 1.20 1.34
CA VAL A 35 -2.22 1.83 2.67
C VAL A 35 -2.80 0.87 3.71
N GLU A 36 -2.01 0.57 4.74
CA GLU A 36 -2.47 -0.06 5.97
C GLU A 36 -2.57 1.02 7.05
N PHE A 37 -3.79 1.38 7.44
CA PHE A 37 -4.01 2.43 8.42
C PHE A 37 -3.65 1.97 9.84
N ASN A 38 -3.05 2.87 10.63
CA ASN A 38 -2.85 2.64 12.06
C ASN A 38 -4.21 2.57 12.78
N GLU A 39 -4.29 1.82 13.89
CA GLU A 39 -5.54 1.65 14.66
C GLU A 39 -6.17 2.98 15.12
N ASN A 40 -5.31 3.97 15.37
CA ASN A 40 -5.70 5.31 15.80
C ASN A 40 -6.22 6.20 14.66
N HIS A 41 -6.04 5.79 13.39
CA HIS A 41 -6.46 6.57 12.24
C HIS A 41 -7.97 6.39 12.00
N PRO A 42 -8.76 7.46 11.75
CA PRO A 42 -10.21 7.36 11.57
C PRO A 42 -10.65 6.39 10.45
N MET A 43 -9.83 6.21 9.42
CA MET A 43 -10.14 5.27 8.33
C MET A 43 -10.00 3.81 8.74
N PHE A 44 -9.21 3.48 9.77
CA PHE A 44 -9.07 2.10 10.26
C PHE A 44 -10.44 1.54 10.70
N LYS A 45 -11.24 2.35 11.39
CA LYS A 45 -12.59 1.97 11.84
C LYS A 45 -13.62 1.83 10.71
N ARG A 46 -13.30 2.32 9.50
CA ARG A 46 -14.19 2.26 8.34
C ARG A 46 -13.93 1.03 7.46
N ILE A 47 -12.78 0.39 7.63
CA ILE A 47 -12.31 -0.72 6.79
C ILE A 47 -12.41 -2.06 7.55
N LYS A 48 -12.56 -2.03 8.88
CA LYS A 48 -12.89 -3.18 9.73
C LYS A 48 -14.38 -3.49 9.69
#